data_AF-A0A3B7LZD4-F1
#
_entry.id   AF-A0A3B7LZD4-F1
#
_cell.length_a   1.000
_cell.length_b   1.000
_cell.length_c   1.000
_cell.angle_alpha   90.00
_cell.angle_beta   90.00
_cell.angle_gamma   90.00
#
_symmetry.space_group_name_H-M   'P 1'
#
loop_
_entity.id
_entity.type
_entity.pdbx_description
1 polymer ?
#
loop_
_entity_poly.entity_id
_entity_poly.type
_entity_poly.pdbx_seq_one_letter_code
_entity_poly.pdbx_strand_id
1 'polypeptide(L)' 'MLQFTDLNHEKHCINFALLNNVVFREKDDCSVVSFHMQGHHVVPVSVDRVTAERLHKELGEME' A
#
# COMPACT_ATOMS: atom_id res chain seq x y z
N MET A 1 5.08 11.24 -0.31
CA MET A 1 4.45 10.57 -1.46
C MET A 1 5.04 9.18 -1.54
N LEU A 2 4.20 8.15 -1.60
CA LEU A 2 4.62 6.76 -1.74
C LEU A 2 4.44 6.32 -3.19
N GLN A 3 5.45 5.67 -3.77
CA GLN A 3 5.40 5.15 -5.13
C GLN A 3 5.81 3.68 -5.15
N PHE A 4 5.02 2.87 -5.85
CA PHE A 4 5.29 1.45 -6.03
C PHE A 4 4.61 0.93 -7.29
N THR A 5 5.04 -0.25 -7.73
CA THR A 5 4.40 -0.99 -8.81
C THR A 5 3.76 -2.23 -8.21
N ASP A 6 2.53 -2.54 -8.61
CA ASP A 6 1.82 -3.72 -8.13
C ASP A 6 2.13 -4.96 -9.00
N LEU A 7 1.55 -6.11 -8.64
CA LEU A 7 1.70 -7.35 -9.41
C LEU A 7 1.02 -7.31 -10.79
N ASN A 8 0.16 -6.32 -11.05
CA ASN A 8 -0.42 -6.06 -12.37
C ASN A 8 0.45 -5.14 -13.22
N HIS A 9 1.63 -4.76 -12.72
CA HIS A 9 2.54 -3.80 -13.36
C HIS A 9 1.98 -2.37 -13.47
N GLU A 10 0.98 -2.04 -12.65
CA GLU A 10 0.46 -0.68 -12.54
C GLU A 10 1.27 0.13 -11.54
N LYS A 11 1.57 1.38 -11.92
CA LYS A 11 2.28 2.33 -11.05
C LYS A 11 1.28 3.08 -10.19
N HIS A 12 1.45 2.96 -8.88
CA HIS A 12 0.63 3.63 -7.89
C HIS A 12 1.40 4.78 -7.25
N CYS A 13 0.70 5.89 -7.01
CA CYS A 13 1.25 7.07 -6.35
C CYS A 13 0.29 7.51 -5.24
N ILE A 14 0.65 7.24 -3.98
CA ILE A 14 -0.20 7.53 -2.83
C ILE A 14 0.28 8.81 -2.15
N ASN A 15 -0.63 9.77 -2.02
CA ASN A 15 -0.40 10.98 -1.25
C ASN A 15 -0.74 10.73 0.23
N PHE A 16 0.29 10.73 1.08
CA PHE A 16 0.14 10.54 2.53
C PHE A 16 -0.80 11.56 3.19
N ALA A 17 -0.90 12.79 2.67
CA ALA A 17 -1.79 13.80 3.22
C ALA A 17 -3.29 13.43 3.10
N LEU A 18 -3.61 12.48 2.21
CA LEU A 18 -4.96 11.98 1.98
C LEU A 18 -5.17 10.60 2.59
N LEU A 19 -4.14 10.00 3.18
CA LEU A 19 -4.15 8.62 3.67
C LEU A 19 -4.63 8.60 5.12
N ASN A 20 -5.72 7.90 5.38
CA ASN A 20 -6.30 7.76 6.71
C ASN A 20 -5.85 6.48 7.40
N ASN A 21 -5.75 5.37 6.65
CA ASN A 21 -5.36 4.08 7.18
C ASN A 21 -4.76 3.21 6.07
N VAL A 22 -3.92 2.25 6.46
CA VAL A 22 -3.41 1.21 5.57
C VAL A 22 -3.61 -0.13 6.23
N VAL A 23 -4.18 -1.08 5.49
CA VAL A 23 -4.38 -2.45 5.96
C VAL A 23 -3.54 -3.40 5.11
N PHE A 24 -2.69 -4.18 5.75
CA PHE A 24 -1.92 -5.24 5.13
C PHE A 24 -2.61 -6.58 5.39
N ARG A 25 -2.78 -7.38 4.34
CA ARG A 25 -3.26 -8.76 4.45
C ARG A 25 -2.32 -9.66 3.66
N GLU A 26 -1.63 -10.54 4.36
CA GLU A 26 -0.81 -11.59 3.74
C GLU A 26 -1.71 -12.65 3.09
N LYS A 27 -1.30 -13.13 1.93
CA LYS A 27 -1.96 -14.21 1.20
C LYS A 27 -0.90 -15.03 0.44
N ASP A 28 -0.49 -16.15 1.03
CA ASP A 28 0.49 -17.07 0.46
C ASP A 28 1.77 -16.31 0.02
N ASP A 29 2.01 -16.20 -1.30
CA ASP A 29 3.19 -15.56 -1.89
C ASP A 29 3.00 -14.06 -2.22
N CYS A 30 1.85 -13.47 -1.92
CA CYS A 30 1.58 -12.05 -2.13
C CYS A 30 0.91 -11.38 -0.93
N SER A 31 0.93 -10.05 -0.91
CA SER A 31 0.23 -9.26 0.09
C SER A 31 -0.76 -8.33 -0.58
N VAL A 32 -1.98 -8.29 -0.06
CA VAL A 32 -2.96 -7.27 -0.44
C VAL A 32 -2.81 -6.10 0.51
N VAL A 33 -2.49 -4.93 -0.03
CA VAL A 33 -2.39 -3.67 0.72
C VAL A 33 -3.58 -2.80 0.33
N SER A 34 -4.37 -2.40 1.33
CA SER A 34 -5.54 -1.53 1.13
C SER A 34 -5.25 -0.15 1.68
N PHE A 35 -5.20 0.85 0.80
CA PHE A 35 -5.04 2.25 1.18
C PHE A 35 -6.43 2.89 1.36
N HIS A 36 -6.75 3.28 2.58
CA HIS A 36 -7.98 3.99 2.91
C HIS A 36 -7.69 5.49 2.87
N MET A 37 -8.29 6.18 1.91
CA MET A 37 -8.10 7.61 1.67
C MET A 37 -9.30 8.41 2.21
N GLN A 38 -9.12 9.73 2.35
CA GLN A 38 -10.22 10.65 2.61
C GLN A 38 -11.34 10.52 1.58
N GLY A 39 -12.59 10.76 1.99
CA GLY A 39 -13.76 10.65 1.11
C GLY A 39 -14.26 9.22 0.88
N HIS A 40 -13.92 8.26 1.76
CA HIS A 40 -14.31 6.85 1.67
C HIS A 40 -13.76 6.10 0.45
N HIS A 41 -12.69 6.61 -0.17
CA HIS A 41 -12.00 5.91 -1.25
C HIS A 41 -11.08 4.83 -0.67
N VAL A 42 -11.17 3.61 -1.20
CA VAL A 42 -10.28 2.50 -0.82
C VAL A 42 -9.63 1.95 -2.08
N VAL A 43 -8.31 1.82 -2.07
CA VAL A 43 -7.52 1.27 -3.18
C VAL A 43 -6.81 0.00 -2.70
N PRO A 44 -7.36 -1.18 -3.00
CA PRO A 44 -6.67 -2.45 -2.75
C PRO A 44 -5.70 -2.74 -3.90
N VAL A 45 -4.46 -3.05 -3.56
CA VAL A 45 -3.41 -3.47 -4.50
C VAL A 45 -2.80 -4.78 -4.04
N SER A 46 -2.40 -5.62 -4.99
CA SER A 46 -1.64 -6.84 -4.69
C SER A 46 -0.17 -6.61 -5.01
N VAL A 47 0.71 -6.83 -4.05
CA VAL A 47 2.15 -6.61 -4.19
C VAL A 47 2.92 -7.87 -3.81
N ASP A 48 4.14 -8.02 -4.31
CA ASP A 48 5.05 -9.04 -3.82
C ASP A 48 5.48 -8.75 -2.37
N ARG A 49 6.08 -9.76 -1.74
CA ARG A 49 6.54 -9.68 -0.35
C ARG A 49 7.59 -8.58 -0.12
N VAL A 50 8.52 -8.39 -1.05
CA VAL A 50 9.60 -7.38 -0.93
C VAL A 50 9.01 -5.97 -0.92
N THR A 51 8.03 -5.74 -1.80
CA THR A 51 7.30 -4.49 -1.89
C THR A 51 6.46 -4.30 -0.63
N ALA A 52 5.75 -5.33 -0.15
CA ALA A 52 4.99 -5.24 1.10
C ALA A 52 5.89 -4.86 2.29
N GLU A 53 7.04 -5.52 2.47
CA GLU A 53 8.02 -5.20 3.53
C GLU A 53 8.51 -3.75 3.42
N ARG A 54 8.83 -3.30 2.20
CA ARG A 54 9.22 -1.90 1.94
C ARG A 54 8.11 -0.92 2.31
N LEU A 55 6.88 -1.20 1.87
CA LEU A 55 5.71 -0.38 2.20
C LEU A 55 5.49 -0.30 3.72
N HIS A 56 5.66 -1.42 4.42
CA HIS A 56 5.49 -1.47 5.87
C HIS A 56 6.53 -0.62 6.59
N LYS A 57 7.79 -0.65 6.13
CA LYS A 57 8.85 0.20 6.66
C LYS A 57 8.59 1.69 6.39
N GLU A 58 8.32 2.06 5.14
CA GLU A 58 8.09 3.47 4.76
C GLU A 58 6.86 4.07 5.47
N LEU A 59 5.83 3.26 5.76
CA LEU A 59 4.63 3.70 6.48
C LEU A 59 4.79 3.63 8.00
N GLY A 60 5.61 2.73 8.54
CA GLY A 60 5.90 2.61 9.97
C GLY A 60 6.88 3.65 10.49
N GLU A 61 7.76 4.19 9.64
CA GLU A 61 8.61 5.35 9.97
C GLU A 61 7.81 6.68 10.08
N MET A 62 6.49 6.64 9.87
CA MET A 62 5.60 7.79 10.03
C MET A 62 4.95 7.90 11.42
N GLU A 63 5.30 7.04 12.39
CA GLU A 63 4.94 7.17 13.81
C GLU A 63 5.87 8.11 14.59
#